data_AF-A0A0S8C7H0-F1
#
_entry.id   AF-A0A0S8C7H0-F1
#
_cell.length_a   1.000
_cell.length_b   1.000
_cell.length_c   1.000
_cell.angle_alpha   90.00
_cell.angle_beta   90.00
_cell.angle_gamma   90.00
#
_symmetry.space_group_name_H-M   'P 1'
#
loop_
_entity.id
_entity.type
_entity.pdbx_description
1 polymer ?
#
loop_
_entity_poly.entity_id
_entity_poly.type
_entity_poly.pdbx_seq_one_letter_code
_entity_poly.pdbx_strand_id
1 'polypeptide(L)'
;MGGPPEVTVKEVGVSVTEPGVVQSSPQGAVQMLSILQRQGRLIDFLHEDLGLYDDSQIGAAVRNIHQGCKEALNEYLKLEPIFEAEEDNEIAVPTGFDSRAVRLTGDLKGGDPPFRGILRHRGWRVAHVQLPRSTMKQEEDWILAPAEVEVV
;
A
#
# COMPACT_ATOMS: atom_id res chain seq x y z
N MET A 1 -27.53 52.01 37.03
CA MET A 1 -26.60 50.96 37.47
C MET A 1 -26.49 49.94 36.34
N GLY A 2 -25.79 50.30 35.27
CA GLY A 2 -25.53 49.41 34.14
C GLY A 2 -24.25 48.63 34.45
N GLY A 3 -24.37 47.33 34.69
CA GLY A 3 -23.20 46.45 34.80
C GLY A 3 -22.46 46.38 33.45
N PRO A 4 -21.13 46.21 33.45
CA PRO A 4 -20.39 46.09 32.21
C PRO A 4 -20.81 44.81 31.46
N PRO A 5 -20.83 44.84 30.12
CA PRO A 5 -21.19 43.66 29.34
C PRO A 5 -20.11 42.58 29.50
N GLU A 6 -20.57 41.36 29.82
CA GLU A 6 -19.74 40.16 29.89
C GLU A 6 -19.29 39.79 28.46
N VAL A 7 -18.01 40.03 28.17
CA VAL A 7 -17.41 39.69 26.88
C VAL A 7 -17.19 38.18 26.86
N THR A 8 -18.09 37.45 26.22
CA THR A 8 -17.89 36.03 25.89
C THR A 8 -16.80 35.93 24.83
N VAL A 9 -15.57 35.68 25.26
CA VAL A 9 -14.48 35.33 24.36
C VAL A 9 -14.77 33.93 23.82
N LYS A 10 -15.21 33.84 22.56
CA LYS A 10 -15.18 32.58 21.81
C LYS A 10 -13.72 32.20 21.61
N GLU A 11 -13.27 31.11 22.25
CA GLU A 11 -12.02 30.47 21.89
C GLU A 11 -12.12 29.99 20.44
N VAL A 12 -11.57 30.80 19.52
CA VAL A 12 -11.23 30.34 18.19
C VAL A 12 -10.03 29.42 18.38
N GLY A 13 -10.29 28.12 18.40
CA GLY A 13 -9.26 27.09 18.35
C GLY A 13 -8.48 27.22 17.04
N VAL A 14 -7.43 28.04 17.06
CA VAL A 14 -6.42 28.05 16.02
C VAL A 14 -5.62 26.76 16.22
N SER A 15 -6.00 25.71 15.47
CA SER A 15 -5.17 24.53 15.31
C SER A 15 -3.88 24.97 14.62
N VAL A 16 -2.79 25.00 15.37
CA VAL A 16 -1.46 25.26 14.85
C VAL A 16 -1.03 24.02 14.07
N THR A 17 -1.25 24.02 12.75
CA THR A 17 -0.71 22.99 11.86
C THR A 17 0.79 23.19 11.71
N GLU A 18 1.56 22.15 12.06
CA GLU A 18 2.99 22.08 11.78
C GLU A 18 3.25 22.32 10.27
N PRO A 19 4.25 23.12 9.89
CA PRO A 19 4.56 23.38 8.50
C PRO A 19 5.09 22.11 7.81
N GLY A 20 4.29 21.53 6.91
CA GLY A 20 4.81 20.63 5.85
C GLY A 20 4.11 19.29 5.65
N VAL A 21 3.12 18.91 6.47
CA VAL A 21 2.41 17.63 6.25
C VAL A 21 1.29 17.82 5.22
N VAL A 22 1.60 17.59 3.95
CA VAL A 22 0.57 17.43 2.92
C VAL A 22 -0.10 16.07 3.16
N GLN A 23 -1.34 16.06 3.63
CA GLN A 23 -2.12 14.83 3.70
C GLN A 23 -2.37 14.32 2.29
N SER A 24 -1.83 13.15 1.95
CA SER A 24 -2.10 12.48 0.68
C SER A 24 -3.58 12.08 0.61
N SER A 25 -4.25 12.35 -0.51
CA SER A 25 -5.63 11.87 -0.70
C SER A 25 -5.68 10.34 -0.63
N PRO A 26 -6.59 9.74 0.17
CA PRO A 26 -6.74 8.29 0.28
C PRO A 26 -7.33 7.65 -1.00
N GLN A 27 -7.85 8.46 -1.93
CA GLN A 27 -8.62 8.00 -3.08
C GLN A 27 -7.88 6.96 -3.94
N GLY A 28 -6.59 7.18 -4.24
CA GLY A 28 -5.81 6.24 -5.05
C GLY A 28 -5.60 4.89 -4.36
N ALA A 29 -5.40 4.90 -3.04
CA ALA A 29 -5.24 3.67 -2.25
C ALA A 29 -6.56 2.87 -2.17
N VAL A 30 -7.67 3.57 -1.88
CA VAL A 30 -9.02 2.98 -1.87
C VAL A 30 -9.36 2.40 -3.24
N GLN A 31 -9.06 3.12 -4.32
CA GLN A 31 -9.31 2.66 -5.68
C GLN A 31 -8.49 1.41 -6.03
N MET A 32 -7.22 1.36 -5.68
CA MET A 32 -6.39 0.18 -5.89
C MET A 32 -6.92 -1.03 -5.12
N LEU A 33 -7.38 -0.81 -3.88
CA LEU A 33 -7.99 -1.86 -3.06
C LEU A 33 -9.30 -2.38 -3.66
N SER A 34 -10.17 -1.50 -4.17
CA SER A 34 -11.39 -1.91 -4.92
C SER A 34 -11.07 -2.74 -6.15
N ILE A 35 -10.01 -2.38 -6.90
CA ILE A 35 -9.58 -3.12 -8.09
C ILE A 35 -9.13 -4.54 -7.71
N LEU A 36 -8.27 -4.67 -6.70
CA LEU A 36 -7.78 -5.95 -6.20
C LEU A 36 -8.92 -6.83 -5.66
N GLN A 37 -9.90 -6.23 -4.99
CA GLN A 37 -11.07 -6.96 -4.53
C GLN A 37 -11.92 -7.48 -5.70
N ARG A 38 -12.27 -6.62 -6.67
CA ARG A 38 -13.17 -7.00 -7.77
C ARG A 38 -12.57 -8.06 -8.69
N GLN A 39 -11.28 -7.98 -8.99
CA GLN A 39 -10.63 -8.93 -9.91
C GLN A 39 -10.07 -10.16 -9.19
N GLY A 40 -9.60 -10.01 -7.95
CA GLY A 40 -8.86 -11.04 -7.23
C GLY A 40 -9.48 -11.53 -5.93
N ARG A 41 -10.57 -10.94 -5.44
CA ARG A 41 -11.18 -11.25 -4.12
C ARG A 41 -10.19 -11.14 -2.95
N LEU A 42 -9.26 -10.19 -3.03
CA LEU A 42 -8.18 -10.05 -2.05
C LEU A 42 -8.67 -9.88 -0.61
N ILE A 43 -9.68 -9.04 -0.38
CA ILE A 43 -10.20 -8.76 0.95
C ILE A 43 -10.87 -10.00 1.52
N ASP A 44 -11.71 -10.66 0.71
CA ASP A 44 -12.37 -11.91 1.10
C ASP A 44 -11.32 -12.97 1.48
N PHE A 45 -10.27 -13.10 0.67
CA PHE A 45 -9.18 -14.04 0.92
C PHE A 45 -8.46 -13.78 2.24
N LEU A 46 -8.16 -12.51 2.55
CA LEU A 46 -7.47 -12.14 3.79
C LEU A 46 -8.36 -12.26 5.04
N HIS A 47 -9.68 -12.26 4.87
CA HIS A 47 -10.65 -12.47 5.95
C HIS A 47 -11.00 -13.95 6.16
N GLU A 48 -10.64 -14.83 5.24
CA GLU A 48 -10.87 -16.27 5.32
C GLU A 48 -9.92 -16.92 6.34
N ASP A 49 -10.44 -17.85 7.16
CA ASP A 49 -9.62 -18.63 8.07
C ASP A 49 -9.07 -19.88 7.37
N LEU A 50 -7.88 -19.73 6.80
CA LEU A 50 -7.19 -20.83 6.12
C LEU A 50 -6.79 -21.97 7.07
N GLY A 51 -6.78 -21.76 8.39
CA GLY A 51 -6.44 -22.79 9.38
C GLY A 51 -7.46 -23.93 9.45
N LEU A 52 -8.63 -23.75 8.85
CA LEU A 52 -9.70 -24.76 8.76
C LEU A 52 -9.54 -25.71 7.56
N TYR A 53 -8.55 -25.48 6.70
CA TYR A 53 -8.35 -26.23 5.45
C TYR A 53 -6.99 -26.93 5.46
N ASP A 54 -6.95 -28.14 4.91
CA ASP A 54 -5.69 -28.81 4.64
C ASP A 54 -5.03 -28.23 3.37
N ASP A 55 -3.70 -28.34 3.26
CA ASP A 55 -2.91 -27.87 2.11
C ASP A 55 -3.49 -28.30 0.75
N SER A 56 -4.06 -29.51 0.69
CA SER A 56 -4.68 -30.06 -0.51
C SER A 56 -5.95 -29.32 -0.97
N GLN A 57 -6.67 -28.69 -0.05
CA GLN A 57 -7.93 -27.97 -0.30
C GLN A 57 -7.68 -26.51 -0.70
N ILE A 58 -6.57 -25.93 -0.28
CA ILE A 58 -6.22 -24.52 -0.51
C ILE A 58 -5.90 -24.26 -1.99
N GLY A 59 -5.27 -25.23 -2.66
CA GLY A 59 -4.58 -25.00 -3.93
C GLY A 59 -5.43 -24.39 -5.06
N ALA A 60 -6.65 -24.89 -5.30
CA ALA A 60 -7.46 -24.43 -6.42
C ALA A 60 -8.02 -23.01 -6.19
N ALA A 61 -8.55 -22.74 -5.00
CA ALA A 61 -9.14 -21.45 -4.66
C ALA A 61 -8.08 -20.33 -4.66
N VAL A 62 -6.92 -20.58 -4.05
CA VAL A 62 -5.85 -19.59 -3.93
C VAL A 62 -5.21 -19.27 -5.27
N ARG A 63 -5.08 -20.24 -6.19
CA ARG A 63 -4.53 -19.97 -7.53
C ARG A 63 -5.36 -18.96 -8.30
N ASN A 64 -6.69 -19.04 -8.23
CA ASN A 64 -7.57 -18.09 -8.91
C ASN A 64 -7.47 -16.68 -8.30
N ILE A 65 -7.47 -16.59 -6.97
CA ILE A 65 -7.30 -15.33 -6.21
C ILE A 65 -5.96 -14.68 -6.56
N HIS A 66 -4.87 -15.45 -6.50
CA HIS A 66 -3.53 -15.01 -6.87
C HIS A 66 -3.48 -14.51 -8.32
N GLN A 67 -4.04 -15.27 -9.26
CA GLN A 67 -4.04 -14.89 -10.68
C GLN A 67 -4.82 -13.59 -10.89
N GLY A 68 -6.01 -13.44 -10.31
CA GLY A 68 -6.80 -12.22 -10.42
C GLY A 68 -6.12 -10.99 -9.79
N CYS A 69 -5.48 -11.15 -8.62
CA CYS A 69 -4.70 -10.06 -8.02
C CYS A 69 -3.49 -9.67 -8.89
N LYS A 70 -2.81 -10.66 -9.49
CA LYS A 70 -1.66 -10.44 -10.38
C LYS A 70 -2.07 -9.70 -11.65
N GLU A 71 -3.18 -10.09 -12.27
CA GLU A 71 -3.73 -9.43 -13.46
C GLU A 71 -4.11 -7.98 -13.14
N ALA A 72 -4.81 -7.76 -12.04
CA ALA A 72 -5.17 -6.42 -11.56
C ALA A 72 -3.95 -5.52 -11.34
N LEU A 73 -2.89 -6.04 -10.74
CA LEU A 73 -1.65 -5.28 -10.58
C LEU A 73 -1.03 -4.94 -11.93
N ASN A 74 -0.90 -5.92 -12.84
CA ASN A 74 -0.26 -5.71 -14.14
C ASN A 74 -1.05 -4.80 -15.08
N GLU A 75 -2.38 -4.76 -14.94
CA GLU A 75 -3.24 -3.90 -15.74
C GLU A 75 -3.02 -2.41 -15.42
N TYR A 76 -2.80 -2.08 -14.14
CA TYR A 76 -2.78 -0.68 -13.70
C TYR A 76 -1.42 -0.20 -13.16
N LEU A 77 -0.51 -1.11 -12.83
CA LEU A 77 0.83 -0.81 -12.30
C LEU A 77 1.90 -1.52 -13.11
N LYS A 78 2.91 -0.76 -13.56
CA LYS A 78 4.16 -1.34 -14.05
C LYS A 78 5.12 -1.47 -12.87
N LEU A 79 5.29 -2.69 -12.36
CA LEU A 79 6.21 -2.99 -11.27
C LEU A 79 7.54 -3.50 -11.80
N GLU A 80 8.63 -2.96 -11.29
CA GLU A 80 10.00 -3.34 -11.65
C GLU A 80 10.81 -3.62 -10.38
N PRO A 81 11.78 -4.54 -10.41
CA PRO A 81 12.61 -4.77 -9.25
C PRO A 81 13.58 -3.59 -9.03
N ILE A 82 14.06 -3.41 -7.80
CA ILE A 82 15.07 -2.38 -7.53
C ILE A 82 16.45 -2.85 -8.01
N PHE A 83 16.75 -4.13 -7.81
CA PHE A 83 17.92 -4.82 -8.36
C PHE A 83 17.50 -5.89 -9.36
N GLU A 84 18.15 -5.96 -10.51
CA GLU A 84 17.89 -7.00 -11.52
C GLU A 84 18.51 -8.37 -11.18
N ALA A 85 19.47 -8.39 -10.25
CA ALA A 85 20.09 -9.62 -9.78
C ALA A 85 19.06 -10.55 -9.11
N GLU A 86 19.29 -11.86 -9.23
CA GLU A 86 18.51 -12.86 -8.50
C GLU A 86 18.75 -12.77 -6.99
N GLU A 87 17.75 -13.17 -6.22
CA GLU A 87 17.88 -13.29 -4.78
C GLU A 87 18.92 -14.36 -4.42
N ASP A 88 19.55 -14.22 -3.26
CA ASP A 88 20.68 -14.99 -2.76
C ASP A 88 22.02 -14.82 -3.51
N ASN A 89 22.08 -13.99 -4.55
CA ASN A 89 23.35 -13.59 -5.17
C ASN A 89 24.02 -12.43 -4.44
N GLU A 90 25.36 -12.37 -4.54
CA GLU A 90 26.15 -11.22 -4.06
C GLU A 90 25.94 -10.02 -4.98
N ILE A 91 25.64 -8.86 -4.39
CA ILE A 91 25.55 -7.58 -5.07
C ILE A 91 26.47 -6.54 -4.43
N ALA A 92 26.85 -5.55 -5.22
CA ALA A 92 27.46 -4.33 -4.72
C ALA A 92 26.38 -3.25 -4.51
N VAL A 93 26.41 -2.60 -3.36
CA VAL A 93 25.61 -1.42 -3.07
C VAL A 93 26.52 -0.20 -3.15
N PRO A 94 26.34 0.69 -4.14
CA PRO A 94 27.26 1.80 -4.37
C PRO A 94 27.19 2.86 -3.27
N THR A 95 28.24 3.66 -3.18
CA THR A 95 28.24 4.92 -2.41
C THR A 95 27.12 5.84 -2.89
N GLY A 96 26.39 6.44 -1.95
CA GLY A 96 25.28 7.33 -2.26
C GLY A 96 23.98 6.62 -2.68
N PHE A 97 23.79 5.34 -2.32
CA PHE A 97 22.54 4.64 -2.58
C PHE A 97 21.33 5.33 -1.93
N ASP A 98 20.16 5.22 -2.54
CA ASP A 98 18.90 5.74 -1.97
C ASP A 98 18.44 4.85 -0.80
N SER A 99 18.46 5.39 0.41
CA SER A 99 18.00 4.73 1.65
C SER A 99 16.50 4.37 1.64
N ARG A 100 15.70 4.99 0.76
CA ARG A 100 14.30 4.58 0.53
C ARG A 100 14.20 3.30 -0.31
N ALA A 101 15.20 3.05 -1.16
CA ALA A 101 15.21 1.94 -2.10
C ALA A 101 16.00 0.72 -1.59
N VAL A 102 17.02 0.94 -0.75
CA VAL A 102 17.88 -0.12 -0.23
C VAL A 102 17.92 -0.07 1.29
N ARG A 103 17.54 -1.18 1.93
CA ARG A 103 17.73 -1.40 3.36
C ARG A 103 18.90 -2.36 3.58
N LEU A 104 19.96 -1.88 4.22
CA LEU A 104 21.08 -2.73 4.63
C LEU A 104 20.71 -3.49 5.91
N THR A 105 21.05 -4.77 5.97
CA THR A 105 20.80 -5.64 7.14
C THR A 105 22.06 -6.46 7.43
N GLY A 106 22.26 -6.87 8.69
CA GLY A 106 23.44 -7.61 9.14
C GLY A 106 24.46 -6.76 9.90
N ASP A 107 25.67 -7.30 10.07
CA ASP A 107 26.76 -6.62 10.77
C ASP A 107 27.46 -5.62 9.82
N LEU A 108 27.21 -4.32 10.03
CA LEU A 108 27.78 -3.23 9.24
C LEU A 108 29.17 -2.79 9.74
N LYS A 109 29.84 -3.60 10.58
CA LYS A 109 31.20 -3.36 11.05
C LYS A 109 32.21 -3.51 9.90
N GLY A 110 32.27 -2.49 9.04
CA GLY A 110 33.12 -2.48 7.84
C GLY A 110 33.36 -1.11 7.20
N GLY A 111 32.75 -0.03 7.72
CA GLY A 111 33.02 1.34 7.25
C GLY A 111 32.01 1.89 6.24
N ASP A 112 32.41 2.96 5.57
CA ASP A 112 31.60 3.69 4.60
C ASP A 112 31.45 2.90 3.28
N PRO A 113 30.36 3.11 2.52
CA PRO A 113 30.13 2.43 1.25
C PRO A 113 31.27 2.63 0.24
N PRO A 114 31.44 1.72 -0.74
CA PRO A 114 30.47 0.74 -1.21
C PRO A 114 30.39 -0.52 -0.34
N PHE A 115 29.16 -1.03 -0.15
CA PHE A 115 28.92 -2.29 0.55
C PHE A 115 28.85 -3.46 -0.43
N ARG A 116 29.16 -4.65 0.06
CA ARG A 116 28.87 -5.93 -0.60
C ARG A 116 28.02 -6.78 0.31
N GLY A 117 27.01 -7.42 -0.26
CA GLY A 117 26.09 -8.24 0.51
C GLY A 117 25.25 -9.17 -0.37
N ILE A 118 24.58 -10.11 0.28
CA ILE A 118 23.68 -11.04 -0.39
C ILE A 118 22.32 -10.37 -0.55
N LEU A 119 21.79 -10.34 -1.78
CA LEU A 119 20.48 -9.80 -2.07
C LEU A 119 19.38 -10.71 -1.51
N ARG A 120 18.77 -10.36 -0.38
CA ARG A 120 17.71 -11.17 0.23
C ARG A 120 16.32 -10.92 -0.35
N HIS A 121 16.10 -9.72 -0.86
CA HIS A 121 14.86 -9.37 -1.54
C HIS A 121 15.19 -8.27 -2.55
N ARG A 122 14.83 -8.48 -3.82
CA ARG A 122 15.18 -7.56 -4.92
C ARG A 122 14.52 -6.17 -4.85
N GLY A 123 13.54 -6.03 -3.96
CA GLY A 123 12.73 -4.82 -3.82
C GLY A 123 11.78 -4.65 -5.01
N TRP A 124 10.87 -3.70 -4.88
CA TRP A 124 9.93 -3.36 -5.93
C TRP A 124 9.81 -1.84 -6.03
N ARG A 125 9.75 -1.33 -7.25
CA ARG A 125 9.41 0.06 -7.56
C ARG A 125 8.25 0.08 -8.54
N VAL A 126 7.45 1.14 -8.46
CA VAL A 126 6.42 1.40 -9.45
C VAL A 126 7.04 2.28 -10.53
N ALA A 127 7.18 1.76 -11.75
CA ALA A 127 7.65 2.50 -12.90
C ALA A 127 6.54 3.31 -13.56
N HIS A 128 5.28 2.85 -13.46
CA HIS A 128 4.14 3.54 -14.04
C HIS A 128 2.84 3.21 -13.31
N VAL A 129 1.94 4.19 -13.18
CA VAL A 129 0.59 4.05 -12.60
C VAL A 129 -0.45 4.53 -13.62
N GLN A 130 -1.44 3.69 -13.93
CA GLN A 130 -2.58 4.02 -14.78
C GLN A 130 -3.85 3.53 -14.10
N LEU A 131 -4.37 4.28 -13.12
CA LEU A 131 -5.65 3.92 -12.52
C LEU A 131 -6.80 4.35 -13.44
N PRO A 132 -7.91 3.60 -13.49
CA PRO A 132 -9.10 4.00 -14.23
C PRO A 132 -9.66 5.31 -13.64
N ARG A 133 -10.48 6.04 -14.39
CA ARG A 133 -11.15 7.21 -13.83
C ARG A 133 -12.14 6.77 -12.75
N SER A 134 -11.95 7.24 -11.52
CA SER A 134 -12.86 6.93 -10.43
C SER A 134 -14.05 7.88 -10.44
N THR A 135 -15.26 7.33 -10.31
CA THR A 135 -16.49 8.08 -10.02
C THR A 135 -16.73 8.22 -8.52
N MET A 136 -15.87 7.65 -7.68
CA MET A 136 -15.96 7.77 -6.22
C MET A 136 -15.82 9.24 -5.84
N LYS A 137 -16.91 9.83 -5.35
CA LYS A 137 -16.87 11.14 -4.70
C LYS A 137 -16.19 10.96 -3.36
N GLN A 138 -15.24 11.85 -3.06
CA GLN A 138 -14.61 11.89 -1.76
C GLN A 138 -15.70 12.19 -0.71
N GLU A 139 -15.67 11.49 0.43
CA GLU A 139 -16.44 11.74 1.66
C GLU A 139 -17.80 11.06 1.88
N GLU A 140 -18.48 10.52 0.86
CA GLU A 140 -19.73 9.76 1.07
C GLU A 140 -19.59 8.31 0.53
N ASP A 141 -19.34 7.39 1.45
CA ASP A 141 -19.32 5.92 1.32
C ASP A 141 -18.27 5.30 0.35
N TRP A 142 -17.10 4.98 0.90
CA TRP A 142 -16.08 4.15 0.23
C TRP A 142 -16.50 2.68 0.15
N ILE A 143 -17.43 2.39 -0.75
CA ILE A 143 -17.84 1.02 -1.07
C ILE A 143 -16.78 0.38 -1.98
N LEU A 144 -16.08 -0.62 -1.47
CA LEU A 144 -15.01 -1.31 -2.22
C LEU A 144 -15.56 -2.33 -3.23
N ALA A 145 -16.62 -3.03 -2.84
CA ALA A 145 -17.38 -3.97 -3.64
C ALA A 145 -18.85 -3.97 -3.17
N PRO A 146 -19.83 -4.12 -4.09
CA PRO A 146 -21.22 -4.24 -3.72
C PRO A 146 -21.50 -5.57 -3.01
N ALA A 147 -22.48 -5.59 -2.12
CA ALA A 147 -23.07 -6.84 -1.66
C ALA A 147 -23.95 -7.44 -2.77
N GLU A 148 -23.86 -8.75 -2.98
CA GLU A 148 -24.68 -9.49 -3.96
C GLU A 148 -25.84 -10.17 -3.23
N VAL A 149 -27.07 -9.92 -3.67
CA VAL A 149 -28.29 -10.48 -3.09
C VAL A 149 -29.09 -11.14 -4.20
N GLU A 150 -29.28 -12.45 -4.11
CA GLU A 150 -30.19 -13.20 -4.98
C GLU A 150 -31.63 -12.99 -4.49
N VAL A 151 -32.52 -12.52 -5.38
CA VAL A 151 -33.94 -12.34 -5.06
C VAL A 151 -34.66 -13.68 -5.30
N VAL A 152 -35.35 -14.16 -4.26
CA VAL A 152 -36.14 -15.40 -4.26
C VAL A 152 -37.63 -15.16 -4.47
#